data_AF-A0A3N5ZKZ0-F1
#
_entry.id   AF-A0A3N5ZKZ0-F1
#
_cell.length_a   1.000
_cell.length_b   1.000
_cell.length_c   1.000
_cell.angle_alpha   90.00
_cell.angle_beta   90.00
_cell.angle_gamma   90.00
#
_symmetry.space_group_name_H-M   'P 1'
#
loop_
_entity.id
_entity.type
_entity.pdbx_description
1 polymer ?
#
loop_
_entity_poly.entity_id
_entity_poly.type
_entity_poly.pdbx_seq_one_letter_code
_entity_poly.pdbx_strand_id
1 'polypeptide(L)' 'MDRRAKVELFEQLRREHEFAGKSVRALSRELGVHRRMVREALASAIPRERKTSERESPQLEPWVRR' A
#
# COMPACT_ATOMS: atom_id res chain seq x y z
N MET A 1 -3.24 2.43 -6.20
CA MET A 1 -2.45 1.29 -6.70
C MET A 1 -3.41 0.17 -7.01
N ASP A 2 -3.28 -0.44 -8.18
CA ASP A 2 -4.03 -1.65 -8.53
C ASP A 2 -3.69 -2.80 -7.57
N ARG A 3 -4.64 -3.74 -7.36
CA ARG A 3 -4.45 -4.83 -6.38
C ARG A 3 -3.30 -5.75 -6.79
N ARG A 4 -3.12 -6.04 -8.08
CA ARG A 4 -2.04 -6.91 -8.57
C ARG A 4 -0.68 -6.28 -8.33
N ALA A 5 -0.52 -5.02 -8.73
CA ALA A 5 0.70 -4.27 -8.50
C ALA A 5 1.05 -4.20 -7.00
N LYS A 6 0.05 -4.09 -6.12
CA LYS A 6 0.28 -4.08 -4.66
C LYS A 6 0.80 -5.44 -4.14
N VAL A 7 0.34 -6.55 -4.69
CA VAL A 7 0.84 -7.90 -4.36
C VAL A 7 2.29 -8.05 -4.81
N GLU A 8 2.63 -7.63 -6.02
CA GLU A 8 4.00 -7.66 -6.56
C GLU A 8 4.97 -6.85 -5.68
N LEU A 9 4.56 -5.65 -5.24
CA LEU A 9 5.34 -4.83 -4.32
C LEU A 9 5.54 -5.52 -2.96
N PHE A 10 4.54 -6.23 -2.45
CA PHE A 10 4.64 -6.96 -1.19
C PHE A 10 5.60 -8.15 -1.32
N GLU A 11 5.56 -8.85 -2.45
CA GLU A 11 6.50 -9.92 -2.78
C GLU A 11 7.94 -9.39 -2.85
N GLN A 12 8.16 -8.29 -3.56
CA GLN A 12 9.47 -7.64 -3.65
C GLN A 12 10.00 -7.26 -2.26
N LEU A 13 9.16 -6.62 -1.43
CA LEU A 13 9.53 -6.25 -0.06
C LEU A 13 9.95 -7.45 0.79
N ARG A 14 9.23 -8.57 0.69
CA ARG A 14 9.56 -9.80 1.41
C ARG A 14 10.86 -10.40 0.92
N ARG A 15 11.05 -10.47 -0.41
CA ARG A 15 12.27 -11.02 -1.02
C ARG A 15 13.51 -10.22 -0.60
N GLU A 16 13.44 -8.89 -0.67
CA GLU A 16 14.54 -8.02 -0.27
C GLU A 16 14.84 -8.08 1.24
N HIS A 17 13.82 -8.31 2.07
CA HIS A 17 14.02 -8.52 3.50
C HIS A 17 14.67 -9.88 3.80
N GLU A 18 14.18 -10.96 3.18
CA GLU A 18 14.58 -12.35 3.47
C GLU A 18 15.94 -12.70 2.85
N PHE A 19 16.15 -12.36 1.58
CA PHE A 19 17.37 -12.75 0.85
C PHE A 19 18.48 -11.71 0.95
N ALA A 20 18.14 -10.41 0.95
CA ALA A 20 19.13 -9.34 1.05
C ALA A 20 19.31 -8.81 2.48
N GLY A 21 18.56 -9.32 3.47
CA GLY A 21 18.70 -8.95 4.89
C GLY A 21 18.39 -7.47 5.18
N LYS A 22 17.67 -6.78 4.29
CA LYS A 22 17.45 -5.34 4.40
C LYS A 22 16.49 -5.02 5.54
N SER A 23 16.87 -4.03 6.37
CA SER A 23 15.99 -3.54 7.44
C SER A 23 14.73 -2.85 6.89
N VAL A 24 13.66 -2.85 7.68
CA VAL A 24 12.40 -2.13 7.38
C VAL A 24 12.64 -0.66 6.99
N ARG A 25 13.63 0.00 7.62
CA ARG A 25 13.97 1.40 7.33
C ARG A 25 14.68 1.56 5.98
N ALA A 26 15.54 0.61 5.61
CA ALA A 26 16.22 0.61 4.32
C ALA A 26 15.21 0.41 3.18
N LEU A 27 14.37 -0.63 3.28
CA LEU A 27 13.33 -0.94 2.30
C LEU A 27 12.37 0.24 2.06
N SER A 28 11.94 0.89 3.14
CA SER A 28 11.05 2.06 3.08
C SER A 28 11.66 3.22 2.30
N ARG A 29 12.97 3.44 2.39
CA ARG A 29 13.66 4.51 1.66
C ARG A 29 13.93 4.15 0.22
N GLU A 30 14.34 2.91 -0.03
CA GLU A 30 14.72 2.43 -1.36
C GLU A 30 13.50 2.29 -2.28
N LEU A 31 12.41 1.69 -1.79
CA LEU A 31 11.19 1.50 -2.56
C LEU A 31 10.18 2.64 -2.42
N GLY A 32 10.52 3.70 -1.68
CA GLY A 32 9.65 4.88 -1.52
C GLY A 32 8.32 4.63 -0.80
N VAL A 33 8.22 3.53 -0.05
CA VAL A 33 7.00 3.14 0.68
C VAL A 33 7.09 3.48 2.16
N HIS A 34 5.96 3.70 2.82
CA HIS A 34 5.95 3.93 4.27
C HIS A 34 6.32 2.65 5.04
N ARG A 35 7.06 2.78 6.15
CA ARG A 35 7.45 1.64 7.02
C ARG A 35 6.27 0.78 7.50
N ARG A 36 5.07 1.36 7.58
CA ARG A 36 3.82 0.63 7.90
C ARG A 36 3.49 -0.40 6.82
N MET A 37 3.66 -0.06 5.55
CA MET A 37 3.41 -0.96 4.42
C MET A 37 4.44 -2.07 4.36
N VAL A 38 5.71 -1.76 4.62
CA VAL A 38 6.77 -2.78 4.73
C VAL A 38 6.42 -3.80 5.82
N ARG A 39 6.02 -3.34 7.01
CA ARG A 39 5.59 -4.24 8.10
C ARG A 39 4.36 -5.06 7.74
N GLU A 40 3.41 -4.48 7.00
CA GLU A 40 2.24 -5.20 6.51
C GLU A 40 2.66 -6.34 5.57
N ALA A 41 3.56 -6.07 4.62
CA ALA A 41 4.07 -7.06 3.68
C ALA A 41 4.86 -8.19 4.36
N LEU A 42 5.63 -7.87 5.41
CA LEU A 42 6.34 -8.88 6.19
C LEU A 42 5.40 -9.73 7.05
N ALA A 43 4.27 -9.18 7.49
CA ALA A 43 3.27 -9.90 8.27
C ALA A 43 2.34 -10.76 7.40
N SER A 44 2.06 -10.36 6.16
CA SER A 44 1.17 -11.08 5.25
C SER A 44 1.60 -10.89 3.80
N ALA A 45 1.66 -11.99 3.05
CA ALA A 45 1.89 -11.98 1.60
C ALA A 45 0.78 -11.26 0.83
N ILE A 46 -0.44 -11.29 1.37
CA ILE A 46 -1.62 -10.74 0.72
C ILE A 46 -1.90 -9.36 1.34
N PRO A 47 -1.92 -8.28 0.53
CA PRO A 47 -2.29 -6.96 1.02
C PRO A 47 -3.70 -6.94 1.60
N ARG A 48 -3.90 -6.17 2.68
CA ARG A 48 -5.23 -5.99 3.25
C ARG A 48 -6.17 -5.34 2.25
N GLU A 49 -7.42 -5.79 2.26
CA GLU A 49 -8.45 -5.22 1.42
C GLU A 49 -8.74 -3.78 1.82
N ARG A 50 -9.02 -2.92 0.83
CA ARG A 50 -9.41 -1.55 1.10
C ARG A 50 -10.81 -1.56 1.67
N LYS A 51 -10.99 -1.00 2.86
CA LYS A 51 -12.32 -0.77 3.42
C LYS A 51 -13.10 0.19 2.51
N THR A 52 -14.23 -0.25 1.98
CA THR A 52 -15.21 0.63 1.34
C THR A 52 -15.98 1.38 2.40
N SER A 53 -16.18 2.69 2.20
CA SER A 53 -16.99 3.49 3.11
C SER A 53 -18.46 3.18 2.88
N GLU A 54 -19.20 2.87 3.95
CA GLU A 54 -20.63 2.53 3.88
C GLU A 54 -21.54 3.77 3.75
N ARG A 55 -21.07 4.94 4.19
CA ARG A 55 -21.88 6.17 4.13
C ARG A 55 -22.16 6.63 2.70
N GLU A 56 -23.35 7.17 2.49
CA GLU A 56 -23.70 7.85 1.24
C GLU A 56 -22.79 9.06 1.02
N SER A 57 -22.40 9.29 -0.23
CA SER A 57 -21.62 10.47 -0.58
C SER A 57 -22.53 11.69 -0.53
N PRO A 58 -22.07 12.84 0.01
CA PRO A 58 -22.86 14.06 -0.02
C PRO A 58 -23.22 14.41 -1.47
N GLN A 59 -24.48 14.79 -1.70
CA GLN A 59 -24.95 15.24 -3.00
C GLN A 59 -24.27 16.59 -3.30
N LEU A 60 -23.41 16.60 -4.32
CA LEU A 60 -22.76 17.83 -4.77
C LEU A 60 -23.70 18.51 -5.76
N GLU A 61 -24.07 19.76 -5.46
CA GLU A 61 -24.70 20.66 -6.45
C GLU A 61 -23.77 20.81 -7.68
N PRO A 62 -24.30 20.98 -8.90
CA PRO A 62 -23.50 21.19 -10.09
C PRO A 62 -22.54 22.38 -9.91
N TRP A 63 -21.29 22.20 -10.33
CA TRP A 63 -20.33 23.29 -10.32
C TRP A 63 -20.72 24.33 -11.38
N VAL A 64 -21.09 25.53 -10.93
CA VAL A 64 -21.38 26.68 -11.81
C VAL A 64 -20.11 27.51 -11.99
N ARG A 65 -19.60 27.60 -13.22
CA ARG A 65 -18.52 28.53 -13.58
C ARG A 65 -19.08 29.96 -13.53
N ARG A 66 -18.45 30.84 -12.73
CA ARG A 66 -18.74 32.27 -12.71
C ARG A 66 -18.08 32.97 -13.90
#